data_AF-A0A3M1IUH9-F1
#
_entry.id   AF-A0A3M1IUH9-F1
#
_cell.length_a   1.000
_cell.length_b   1.000
_cell.length_c   1.000
_cell.angle_alpha   90.00
_cell.angle_beta   90.00
_cell.angle_gamma   90.00
#
_symmetry.space_group_name_H-M   'P 1'
#
loop_
_entity.id
_entity.type
_entity.pdbx_description
1 polymer ?
#
loop_
_entity_poly.entity_id
_entity_poly.type
_entity_poly.pdbx_seq_one_letter_code
_entity_poly.pdbx_strand_id
1 'polypeptide(L)' 'MLKIEVHKPGLLTTIQDLGRSGYQHLGVPISGALDRAAAQRANWLV' A
#
# COMPACT_ATOMS: atom_id res chain seq x y z
N MET A 1 -9.45 -17.75 -10.94
CA MET A 1 -8.87 -16.46 -10.50
C MET A 1 -8.38 -16.62 -9.08
N LEU A 2 -7.13 -16.24 -8.78
CA LEU A 2 -6.61 -16.29 -7.42
C LEU A 2 -7.33 -15.26 -6.55
N LYS A 3 -7.69 -15.66 -5.34
CA LYS A 3 -8.44 -14.83 -4.38
C LYS A 3 -7.83 -15.00 -2.99
N ILE A 4 -7.74 -13.91 -2.24
CA ILE A 4 -7.34 -13.91 -0.83
C ILE A 4 -8.60 -13.68 0.01
N GLU A 5 -8.79 -14.48 1.05
CA GLU A 5 -9.83 -14.32 2.06
C GLU A 5 -9.20 -13.84 3.37
N VAL A 6 -9.79 -12.79 3.98
CA VAL A 6 -9.30 -12.23 5.24
C VAL A 6 -10.15 -12.75 6.39
N HIS A 7 -9.62 -13.69 7.17
CA HIS A 7 -10.36 -14.27 8.30
C HIS A 7 -10.37 -13.39 9.55
N LYS A 8 -9.26 -12.69 9.85
CA LYS A 8 -9.11 -11.84 11.04
C LYS A 8 -8.16 -10.66 10.76
N PRO A 9 -8.67 -9.46 10.44
CA PRO A 9 -7.82 -8.28 10.25
C PRO A 9 -7.28 -7.75 11.58
N GLY A 10 -6.14 -7.05 11.53
CA GLY A 10 -5.62 -6.28 12.66
C GLY A 10 -6.28 -4.90 12.76
N LEU A 11 -5.77 -4.04 13.64
CA LEU A 11 -6.33 -2.70 13.89
C LEU A 11 -6.44 -1.84 12.63
N LEU A 12 -5.45 -1.91 11.72
CA LEU A 12 -5.42 -1.14 10.48
C LEU A 12 -4.72 -1.93 9.37
N THR A 13 -5.39 -2.96 8.87
CA THR A 13 -4.92 -3.74 7.71
C THR A 13 -5.44 -3.11 6.42
N THR A 14 -4.55 -2.59 5.59
CA THR A 14 -4.90 -1.90 4.34
C THR A 14 -4.05 -2.41 3.18
N ILE A 15 -4.55 -2.26 1.96
CA ILE A 15 -3.76 -2.46 0.74
C ILE A 15 -2.98 -1.17 0.49
N GLN A 16 -1.66 -1.27 0.35
CA GLN A 16 -0.77 -0.14 0.13
C GLN A 16 0.12 -0.37 -1.10
N ASP A 17 0.35 0.70 -1.85
CA ASP A 17 1.23 0.76 -3.02
C ASP A 17 2.28 1.88 -2.85
N LEU A 18 2.85 2.37 -3.96
CA LEU A 18 3.81 3.49 -3.95
C LEU A 18 3.15 4.88 -3.88
N GLY A 19 1.82 4.96 -3.81
CA GLY A 19 1.07 6.19 -3.75
C GLY A 19 0.78 6.83 -5.12
N ARG A 20 0.37 8.10 -5.08
CA ARG A 20 -0.11 8.90 -6.22
C ARG A 20 0.48 10.31 -6.23
N SER A 21 1.78 10.42 -6.46
CA SER A 21 2.43 11.73 -6.62
C SER A 21 1.90 12.49 -7.85
N GLY A 22 1.79 13.82 -7.74
CA GLY A 22 1.38 14.72 -8.84
C GLY A 22 0.02 15.39 -8.62
N TYR A 23 -0.81 14.83 -7.74
CA TYR A 23 -2.17 15.31 -7.47
C TYR A 23 -2.27 16.25 -6.26
N GLN A 24 -1.15 16.66 -5.67
CA GLN A 24 -1.14 17.51 -4.47
C GLN A 24 -1.74 18.90 -4.74
N HIS A 25 -1.65 19.39 -5.98
CA HIS A 25 -2.28 20.63 -6.41
C HIS A 25 -3.82 20.59 -6.34
N LEU A 26 -4.41 19.38 -6.31
CA LEU A 26 -5.83 19.15 -6.10
C LEU A 26 -6.16 18.81 -4.64
N GLY A 27 -5.20 18.92 -3.72
CA GLY A 27 -5.36 18.56 -2.31
C GLY A 27 -5.29 17.06 -2.02
N VAL A 28 -4.90 16.22 -2.98
CA VAL A 28 -4.80 14.77 -2.78
C VAL A 28 -3.44 14.41 -2.18
N PRO A 29 -3.38 13.71 -1.03
CA PRO A 29 -2.13 13.29 -0.43
C PRO A 29 -1.46 12.16 -1.25
N ILE A 30 -0.13 12.07 -1.13
CA ILE A 30 0.66 11.05 -1.86
C ILE A 30 0.22 9.63 -1.48
N SER A 31 -0.10 9.36 -0.21
CA SER A 31 -0.45 8.02 0.29
C SER A 31 0.67 7.00 0.07
N GLY A 32 0.35 5.71 0.18
CA GLY A 32 1.26 4.60 -0.08
C GLY A 32 1.77 4.00 1.22
N ALA A 33 2.62 2.98 1.08
CA ALA A 33 3.20 2.30 2.22
C ALA A 33 4.00 3.28 3.11
N LEU A 34 3.73 3.24 4.42
CA LEU A 34 4.42 4.07 5.42
C LEU A 34 5.94 3.78 5.42
N ASP A 35 6.33 2.51 5.41
CA ASP A 35 7.70 2.08 5.16
C ASP A 35 7.86 1.62 3.71
N ARG A 36 8.23 2.56 2.85
CA ARG A 36 8.43 2.31 1.42
C ARG A 36 9.56 1.32 1.14
N ALA A 37 10.61 1.35 1.94
CA ALA A 37 11.76 0.48 1.72
C ALA A 37 11.41 -0.98 2.04
N ALA A 38 10.65 -1.24 3.10
CA ALA A 38 10.13 -2.56 3.41
C ALA A 38 9.15 -3.06 2.33
N ALA A 39 8.21 -2.22 1.88
CA ALA A 39 7.26 -2.59 0.83
C ALA A 39 7.96 -2.96 -0.48
N GLN A 40 8.97 -2.18 -0.90
CA GLN A 40 9.77 -2.48 -2.09
C GLN A 40 10.55 -3.79 -1.94
N ARG A 41 11.19 -4.02 -0.78
CA ARG A 41 11.90 -5.28 -0.52
C ARG A 41 10.97 -6.49 -0.56
N ALA A 42 9.76 -6.39 0.00
CA ALA A 42 8.79 -7.47 -0.04
C ALA A 42 8.37 -7.83 -1.47
N ASN A 43 8.13 -6.81 -2.31
CA ASN A 43 7.80 -7.02 -3.72
C ASN A 43 8.98 -7.57 -4.55
N TRP A 44 10.23 -7.31 -4.17
CA TRP A 44 11.39 -7.90 -4.86
C TRP A 44 11.57 -9.40 -4.60
N LEU A 45 10.97 -9.93 -3.55
CA LEU A 45 11.11 -11.35 -3.18
C LEU A 45 10.16 -12.28 -3.94
N VAL A 46 9.23 -11.74 -4.75
CA VAL A 46 8.18 -12.50 -5.46
C VAL A 46 8.04 -12.08 -6.92
#